data_AF-A0A2P2J879-F1
#
_entry.id   AF-A0A2P2J879-F1
#
_cell.length_a   1.000
_cell.length_b   1.000
_cell.length_c   1.000
_cell.angle_alpha   90.00
_cell.angle_beta   90.00
_cell.angle_gamma   90.00
#
_symmetry.space_group_name_H-M   'P 1'
#
loop_
_entity.id
_entity.type
_entity.pdbx_description
1 polymer ?
#
loop_
_entity_poly.entity_id
_entity_poly.type
_entity_poly.pdbx_seq_one_letter_code
_entity_poly.pdbx_strand_id
1 'polypeptide(L)'
;MIVTAGTDDEILAEFYRYWCLKEAYVKAIGSGVAYGLDKVEFHHTNWTNISIKIDGQPVKQWKFWLSEHPKKHWVSVARGHPRSAVESYKRALSLVELDQDEYYKAIHLPEKKFVIRTVEQLIPAPLVMDTLVKRTKT
;
A
#
# COMPACT_ATOMS: atom_id res chain seq x y z
N MET A 1 -5.71 -15.29 -13.59
CA MET A 1 -5.24 -16.67 -13.36
C MET A 1 -3.71 -16.61 -13.33
N ILE A 2 -3.07 -17.01 -12.21
CA ILE A 2 -1.60 -17.12 -12.15
C ILE A 2 -1.27 -18.41 -12.89
N VAL A 3 -0.85 -18.30 -14.15
CA VAL A 3 -0.40 -19.45 -14.96
C VAL A 3 1.10 -19.25 -15.16
N THR A 4 1.88 -19.80 -14.25
CA THR A 4 3.33 -19.83 -14.36
C THR A 4 3.79 -21.27 -14.20
N ALA A 5 4.64 -21.74 -15.13
CA ALA A 5 5.37 -22.98 -14.93
C ALA A 5 6.47 -22.69 -13.90
N GLY A 6 6.23 -23.05 -12.64
CA GLY A 6 7.12 -22.77 -11.52
C GLY A 6 6.87 -23.71 -10.35
N THR A 7 7.76 -23.67 -9.37
CA THR A 7 7.65 -24.38 -8.10
C THR A 7 6.49 -23.83 -7.26
N ASP A 8 6.01 -24.62 -6.29
CA ASP A 8 4.96 -24.18 -5.35
C ASP A 8 5.35 -22.87 -4.62
N ASP A 9 6.63 -22.72 -4.29
CA ASP A 9 7.19 -21.51 -3.65
C ASP A 9 7.10 -20.27 -4.56
N GLU A 10 7.33 -20.44 -5.87
CA GLU A 10 7.23 -19.36 -6.85
C GLU A 10 5.77 -18.99 -7.10
N ILE A 11 4.89 -19.98 -7.21
CA ILE A 11 3.44 -19.77 -7.33
C ILE A 11 2.92 -19.00 -6.11
N LEU A 12 3.36 -19.39 -4.90
CA LEU A 12 2.97 -18.73 -3.66
C LEU A 12 3.51 -17.29 -3.57
N ALA A 13 4.75 -17.05 -4.02
CA ALA A 13 5.31 -15.71 -4.07
C ALA A 13 4.51 -14.80 -5.02
N GLU A 14 4.17 -15.30 -6.21
CA GLU A 14 3.32 -14.58 -7.17
C GLU A 14 1.94 -14.28 -6.58
N PHE A 15 1.32 -15.26 -5.92
CA PHE A 15 0.06 -15.06 -5.21
C PHE A 15 0.15 -13.93 -4.19
N TYR A 16 1.19 -13.91 -3.34
CA TYR A 16 1.36 -12.87 -2.34
C TYR A 16 1.57 -11.49 -2.97
N ARG A 17 2.27 -11.38 -4.09
CA ARG A 17 2.45 -10.09 -4.79
C ARG A 17 1.11 -9.52 -5.27
N TYR A 18 0.31 -10.35 -5.96
CA TYR A 18 -1.02 -9.93 -6.41
C TYR A 18 -1.98 -9.65 -5.25
N TRP A 19 -1.98 -10.49 -4.23
CA TRP A 19 -2.78 -10.29 -3.02
C TRP A 19 -2.41 -8.97 -2.33
N CYS A 20 -1.12 -8.71 -2.15
CA CYS A 20 -0.61 -7.47 -1.55
C CYS A 20 -1.08 -6.23 -2.32
N LEU A 21 -1.05 -6.26 -3.66
CA LEU A 21 -1.55 -5.16 -4.49
C LEU A 21 -3.06 -4.96 -4.37
N LYS A 22 -3.84 -6.03 -4.40
CA LYS A 22 -5.30 -6.00 -4.22
C LYS A 22 -5.69 -5.42 -2.85
N GLU A 23 -5.01 -5.86 -1.80
CA GLU A 23 -5.21 -5.35 -0.43
C GLU A 23 -4.89 -3.86 -0.31
N ALA A 24 -3.78 -3.38 -0.90
CA ALA A 24 -3.46 -1.95 -0.86
C ALA A 24 -4.50 -1.10 -1.61
N TYR A 25 -5.01 -1.59 -2.74
CA TYR A 25 -6.10 -0.93 -3.46
C TYR A 25 -7.37 -0.83 -2.60
N VAL A 26 -7.84 -1.94 -2.04
CA VAL A 26 -9.03 -1.99 -1.17
C VAL A 26 -8.89 -1.09 0.05
N LYS A 27 -7.71 -1.08 0.69
CA LYS A 27 -7.41 -0.18 1.81
C LYS A 27 -7.43 1.29 1.40
N ALA A 28 -6.90 1.62 0.23
CA ALA A 28 -6.87 2.99 -0.27
C ALA A 28 -8.28 3.53 -0.58
N ILE A 29 -9.23 2.68 -1.02
CA ILE A 29 -10.62 3.08 -1.21
C ILE A 29 -11.48 2.92 0.05
N GLY A 30 -11.02 2.17 1.06
CA GLY A 30 -11.73 1.98 2.33
C GLY A 30 -12.97 1.09 2.25
N SER A 31 -13.11 0.27 1.21
CA SER A 31 -14.29 -0.59 1.00
C SER A 31 -14.30 -1.88 1.85
N GLY A 32 -13.13 -2.28 2.36
CA GLY A 32 -12.97 -3.53 3.10
C GLY A 32 -13.13 -4.78 2.22
N VAL A 33 -13.24 -5.95 2.87
CA VAL A 33 -13.20 -7.27 2.21
C VAL A 33 -14.42 -7.54 1.31
N ALA A 34 -15.49 -6.76 1.45
CA ALA A 34 -16.69 -6.88 0.62
C ALA A 34 -16.51 -6.38 -0.82
N TYR A 35 -15.38 -5.75 -1.13
CA TYR A 35 -15.09 -5.31 -2.49
C TYR A 35 -14.89 -6.51 -3.42
N GLY A 36 -15.54 -6.49 -4.59
CA GLY A 36 -15.38 -7.50 -5.63
C GLY A 36 -13.96 -7.49 -6.20
N LEU A 37 -13.05 -8.20 -5.53
CA LEU A 37 -11.65 -8.31 -5.92
C LEU A 37 -11.47 -9.06 -7.24
N ASP A 38 -12.44 -9.88 -7.63
CA ASP A 38 -12.51 -10.56 -8.92
C ASP A 38 -12.50 -9.57 -10.10
N LYS A 39 -13.03 -8.37 -9.90
CA LYS A 39 -13.09 -7.28 -10.89
C LYS A 39 -11.77 -6.52 -11.07
N VAL A 40 -10.82 -6.73 -10.16
CA VAL A 40 -9.55 -5.99 -10.12
C VAL A 40 -8.44 -6.81 -10.74
N GLU A 41 -7.87 -6.30 -11.82
CA GLU A 41 -6.78 -6.92 -12.55
C GLU A 41 -5.54 -6.02 -12.50
N PHE A 42 -4.40 -6.60 -12.14
CA PHE A 42 -3.12 -5.90 -12.16
C PHE A 42 -2.29 -6.36 -13.36
N HIS A 43 -1.64 -5.40 -14.02
CA HIS A 43 -0.70 -5.63 -15.10
C HIS A 43 0.62 -4.92 -14.78
N HIS A 44 1.74 -5.53 -15.16
CA HIS A 44 3.06 -5.01 -14.86
C HIS A 44 4.10 -5.48 -15.87
N THR A 45 5.26 -4.83 -15.87
CA THR A 45 6.48 -5.32 -16.53
C THR A 45 7.49 -5.65 -15.44
N ASN A 46 7.77 -6.93 -15.19
CA ASN A 46 8.68 -7.38 -14.13
C ASN A 46 8.40 -6.73 -12.76
N TRP A 47 7.13 -6.69 -12.34
CA TRP A 47 6.71 -6.04 -11.08
C TRP A 47 7.02 -4.54 -10.96
N THR A 48 7.34 -3.90 -12.09
CA THR A 48 7.44 -2.45 -12.26
C THR A 48 6.35 -1.96 -13.21
N ASN A 49 6.15 -0.64 -13.29
CA ASN A 49 5.11 -0.03 -14.14
C ASN A 49 3.72 -0.67 -13.93
N ILE A 50 3.37 -0.89 -12.66
CA ILE A 50 2.14 -1.57 -12.29
C ILE A 50 0.93 -0.68 -12.62
N SER A 51 -0.01 -1.25 -13.36
CA SER A 51 -1.28 -0.63 -13.75
C SER A 51 -2.46 -1.54 -13.38
N ILE A 52 -3.64 -0.96 -13.32
CA ILE A 52 -4.87 -1.62 -12.90
C ILE A 52 -5.95 -1.52 -13.97
N LYS A 53 -6.73 -2.59 -14.13
CA LYS A 53 -8.03 -2.58 -14.77
C LYS A 53 -9.12 -2.94 -13.76
N ILE A 54 -10.25 -2.28 -13.88
CA ILE A 54 -11.45 -2.57 -13.10
C ILE A 54 -12.56 -2.88 -14.08
N ASP A 55 -13.21 -4.04 -13.94
CA ASP A 55 -14.23 -4.52 -14.89
C ASP A 55 -13.71 -4.49 -16.35
N GLY A 56 -12.45 -4.90 -16.55
CA GLY A 56 -11.77 -4.90 -17.85
C GLY A 56 -11.32 -3.52 -18.36
N GLN A 57 -11.66 -2.42 -17.68
CA GLN A 57 -11.34 -1.06 -18.11
C GLN A 57 -10.09 -0.49 -17.43
N PRO A 58 -9.11 0.05 -18.17
CA PRO A 58 -7.91 0.67 -17.58
C PRO A 58 -8.24 1.90 -16.72
N VAL A 59 -7.69 1.96 -15.51
CA VAL A 59 -7.89 3.10 -14.60
C VAL A 59 -6.56 3.82 -14.38
N LYS A 60 -6.35 4.94 -15.10
CA LYS A 60 -5.09 5.71 -15.09
C LYS A 60 -4.85 6.51 -13.80
N GLN A 61 -5.86 6.61 -12.94
CA GLN A 61 -5.81 7.43 -11.72
C GLN A 61 -5.25 6.68 -10.53
N TRP A 62 -4.47 5.63 -10.77
CA TRP A 62 -3.84 4.84 -9.74
C TRP A 62 -2.37 4.62 -10.07
N LYS A 63 -1.54 4.69 -9.03
CA LYS A 63 -0.15 4.24 -9.06
C LYS A 63 0.10 3.25 -7.96
N PHE A 64 0.96 2.28 -8.28
CA PHE A 64 1.31 1.21 -7.38
C PHE A 64 2.82 1.03 -7.33
N TRP A 65 3.30 0.75 -6.13
CA TRP A 65 4.67 0.33 -5.86
C TRP A 65 4.63 -0.99 -5.13
N LEU A 66 5.56 -1.87 -5.46
CA LEU A 66 5.73 -3.17 -4.83
C LEU A 66 7.21 -3.33 -4.48
N SER A 67 7.48 -3.68 -3.23
CA SER A 67 8.83 -3.89 -2.74
C SER A 67 8.89 -5.20 -1.94
N GLU A 68 9.98 -5.94 -2.12
CA GLU A 68 10.29 -7.06 -1.26
C GLU A 68 10.95 -6.53 0.01
N HIS A 69 10.52 -7.07 1.14
CA HIS A 69 11.10 -6.83 2.45
C HIS A 69 11.71 -8.14 2.97
N PRO A 70 12.76 -8.09 3.83
CA PRO A 70 13.41 -9.29 4.37
C PRO A 70 12.46 -10.43 4.76
N LYS A 71 12.92 -11.67 4.54
CA LYS A 71 12.19 -12.92 4.81
C LYS A 71 10.95 -13.13 3.92
N LYS A 72 11.05 -12.85 2.62
CA LYS A 72 9.99 -13.07 1.62
C LYS A 72 8.68 -12.33 1.94
N HIS A 73 8.75 -11.15 2.54
CA HIS A 73 7.57 -10.31 2.79
C HIS A 73 7.37 -9.34 1.63
N TRP A 74 6.11 -9.08 1.28
CA TRP A 74 5.76 -8.12 0.24
C TRP A 74 5.08 -6.90 0.85
N VAL A 75 5.52 -5.73 0.44
CA VAL A 75 4.90 -4.46 0.81
C VAL A 75 4.51 -3.72 -0.46
N SER A 76 3.24 -3.34 -0.54
CA SER A 76 2.70 -2.56 -1.64
C SER A 76 2.18 -1.21 -1.13
N VAL A 77 2.25 -0.21 -2.01
CA VAL A 77 1.65 1.10 -1.80
C VAL A 77 0.74 1.38 -2.97
N ALA A 78 -0.51 1.73 -2.69
CA ALA A 78 -1.47 2.23 -3.68
C ALA A 78 -1.72 3.71 -3.44
N ARG A 79 -1.67 4.51 -4.50
CA ARG A 79 -2.11 5.92 -4.47
C ARG A 79 -3.12 6.15 -5.57
N GLY A 80 -4.25 6.74 -5.20
CA GLY A 80 -5.30 7.13 -6.12
C GLY A 80 -6.04 8.35 -5.61
N HIS A 81 -6.94 8.89 -6.43
CA HIS A 81 -7.69 10.09 -6.08
C HIS A 81 -8.66 9.82 -4.92
N PRO A 82 -8.73 10.69 -3.88
CA PRO A 82 -9.63 10.54 -2.72
C PRO A 82 -11.11 10.30 -3.08
N ARG A 83 -11.60 10.90 -4.16
CA ARG A 83 -12.92 10.62 -4.76
C ARG A 83 -13.25 9.13 -4.97
N SER A 84 -12.24 8.28 -5.14
CA SER A 84 -12.40 6.83 -5.33
C SER A 84 -12.74 6.10 -4.03
N ALA A 85 -12.54 6.75 -2.87
CA ALA A 85 -12.88 6.18 -1.58
C ALA A 85 -14.40 6.10 -1.38
N VAL A 86 -14.81 5.12 -0.57
CA VAL A 86 -16.20 5.00 -0.12
C VAL A 86 -16.56 6.15 0.82
N GLU A 87 -17.84 6.48 0.88
CA GLU A 87 -18.32 7.67 1.59
C GLU A 87 -17.99 7.68 3.08
N SER A 88 -18.09 6.53 3.74
CA SER A 88 -17.71 6.39 5.15
C SER A 88 -16.24 6.71 5.38
N TYR A 89 -15.34 6.33 4.45
CA TYR A 89 -13.92 6.59 4.57
C TYR A 89 -13.57 8.05 4.23
N LYS A 90 -14.24 8.65 3.23
CA LYS A 90 -14.06 10.07 2.86
C LYS A 90 -14.25 11.00 4.06
N ARG A 91 -15.18 10.70 4.95
CA ARG A 91 -15.44 11.49 6.18
C ARG A 91 -14.26 11.54 7.14
N ALA A 92 -13.33 10.57 7.06
CA ALA A 92 -12.13 10.53 7.87
C ALA A 92 -10.91 11.18 7.18
N LEU A 93 -11.02 11.55 5.90
CA LEU A 93 -9.94 12.19 5.16
C LEU A 93 -9.92 13.69 5.46
N SER A 94 -8.75 14.22 5.79
CA SER A 94 -8.57 15.66 6.03
C SER A 94 -8.64 16.50 4.74
N LEU A 95 -8.49 15.86 3.58
CA LEU A 95 -8.48 16.50 2.27
C LEU A 95 -9.12 15.55 1.24
N VAL A 96 -10.26 15.97 0.69
CA VAL A 96 -11.06 15.16 -0.26
C VAL A 96 -11.14 15.84 -1.63
N GLU A 97 -11.31 17.16 -1.63
CA GLU A 97 -11.25 17.99 -2.82
C GLU A 97 -9.79 18.34 -3.10
N LEU A 98 -9.27 17.79 -4.20
CA LEU A 98 -7.98 18.13 -4.77
C LEU A 98 -8.26 18.66 -6.17
N ASP A 99 -7.69 19.80 -6.52
CA ASP A 99 -7.72 20.20 -7.93
C ASP A 99 -6.83 19.26 -8.78
N GLN A 100 -6.94 19.37 -10.10
CA GLN A 100 -6.19 18.52 -11.03
C GLN A 100 -4.67 18.64 -10.84
N ASP A 101 -4.17 19.84 -10.53
CA ASP A 101 -2.74 20.12 -10.41
C ASP A 101 -2.19 19.61 -9.08
N GLU A 102 -2.92 19.81 -7.99
CA GLU A 102 -2.63 19.27 -6.66
C GLU A 102 -2.61 17.76 -6.68
N TYR A 103 -3.62 17.15 -7.29
CA TYR A 103 -3.68 15.70 -7.48
C TYR A 103 -2.50 15.21 -8.33
N TYR A 104 -2.21 15.87 -9.45
CA TYR A 104 -1.09 15.50 -10.32
C TYR A 104 0.24 15.57 -9.58
N LYS A 105 0.47 16.62 -8.77
CA LYS A 105 1.66 16.72 -7.91
C LYS A 105 1.71 15.59 -6.89
N ALA A 106 0.61 15.34 -6.17
CA ALA A 106 0.53 14.33 -5.12
C ALA A 106 0.80 12.91 -5.63
N ILE A 107 0.23 12.54 -6.78
CA ILE A 107 0.42 11.20 -7.37
C ILE A 107 1.81 11.01 -7.99
N HIS A 108 2.53 12.09 -8.29
CA HIS A 108 3.92 12.06 -8.78
C HIS A 108 4.97 12.27 -7.68
N LEU A 109 4.56 12.42 -6.41
CA LEU A 109 5.51 12.48 -5.31
C LEU A 109 6.42 11.24 -5.32
N PRO A 110 7.73 11.41 -5.13
CA PRO A 110 8.67 10.30 -5.14
C PRO A 110 8.27 9.25 -4.11
N GLU A 111 8.46 7.99 -4.48
CA GLU A 111 8.35 6.90 -3.51
C GLU A 111 9.50 7.02 -2.52
N LYS A 112 9.18 7.01 -1.22
CA LYS A 112 10.18 6.88 -0.17
C LYS A 112 10.35 5.41 0.15
N LYS A 113 11.59 4.94 0.21
CA LYS A 113 11.89 3.57 0.65
C LYS A 113 11.40 3.35 2.07
N PHE A 114 10.90 2.15 2.34
CA PHE A 114 10.58 1.73 3.70
C PHE A 114 11.83 1.76 4.57
N VAL A 115 11.66 2.22 5.81
CA VAL A 115 12.73 2.25 6.82
C VAL A 115 12.27 1.43 8.00
N ILE A 116 13.05 0.39 8.34
CA ILE A 116 12.82 -0.42 9.52
C ILE A 116 13.09 0.44 10.75
N ARG A 117 12.14 0.44 11.69
CA ARG A 117 12.27 1.12 12.98
C ARG A 117 12.21 0.10 14.10
N THR A 118 13.05 0.27 15.11
CA THR A 118 12.93 -0.47 16.37
C THR A 118 11.83 0.16 17.23
N VAL A 119 11.38 -0.55 18.27
CA VAL A 119 10.34 -0.04 19.19
C VAL A 119 10.80 1.26 19.85
N GLU A 120 12.07 1.35 20.23
CA GLU A 120 12.66 2.53 20.87
C GLU A 120 12.59 3.76 19.97
N GLN A 121 12.73 3.58 18.65
CA GLN A 121 12.63 4.67 17.67
C GLN A 121 11.20 5.16 17.44
N LEU A 122 10.20 4.43 17.95
CA LEU A 122 8.78 4.83 17.90
C LEU A 122 8.36 5.61 19.15
N ILE A 123 9.16 5.59 20.22
CA ILE A 123 8.85 6.28 21.47
C ILE A 123 9.29 7.75 21.34
N PRO A 124 8.37 8.73 21.56
CA PRO A 124 8.74 10.13 21.60
C PRO A 124 9.85 10.38 22.63
N ALA A 125 10.83 11.21 22.30
CA ALA A 125 12.01 11.48 23.14
C ALA A 125 11.73 11.77 24.64
N PRO A 126 10.63 12.46 25.04
CA PRO A 126 10.34 12.70 26.46
C PRO A 126 10.09 11.41 27.28
N LEU A 127 9.52 10.37 26.67
CA LEU A 127 9.14 9.12 27.35
C LEU A 127 10.32 8.16 27.57
N VAL A 128 11.38 8.30 26.77
CA VAL A 128 12.59 7.46 26.88
C VAL A 128 13.38 7.80 28.14
N MET A 129 13.44 9.08 28.51
CA MET A 129 14.16 9.53 29.72
C MET A 129 13.48 9.03 31.00
N ASP A 130 12.15 9.08 31.09
CA ASP A 130 11.42 8.58 32.27
C ASP A 130 11.59 7.07 32.48
N THR A 131 11.78 6.32 31.40
CA THR A 131 11.96 4.86 31.45
C THR A 131 13.38 4.47 31.85
N LEU A 132 14.38 5.23 31.40
CA LEU A 132 15.78 5.03 31.77
C LEU A 132 16.05 5.46 33.22
N VAL A 133 15.46 6.57 33.69
CA VAL A 133 15.59 7.04 35.08
C VAL A 133 14.97 6.05 36.08
N LYS A 134 13.91 5.32 35.69
CA LYS A 134 13.33 4.26 36.54
C LYS A 134 14.19 2.99 36.60
N ARG A 135 14.98 2.70 35.56
CA ARG A 135 15.85 1.51 35.51
C ARG A 135 17.16 1.67 36.28
N THR A 136 17.61 2.89 36.56
CA THR A 136 18.84 3.17 37.34
C THR A 136 18.61 3.33 38.85
N LYS A 137 17.39 3.10 39.35
CA LYS A 137 17.04 3.20 40.78
C LYS A 137 16.70 1.86 41.45
N THR A 138 17.13 0.73 40.91
CA THR A 138 17.08 -0.58 41.60
C THR A 138 18.48 -1.14 41.70
#